data_AF-A3V9X9-F1
#
_entry.id   AF-A3V9X9-F1
#
_cell.length_a   1.000
_cell.length_b   1.000
_cell.length_c   1.000
_cell.angle_alpha   90.00
_cell.angle_beta   90.00
_cell.angle_gamma   90.00
#
_symmetry.space_group_name_H-M   'P 1'
#
loop_
_entity.id
_entity.type
_entity.pdbx_description
1 polymer ?
#
loop_
_entity_poly.entity_id
_entity_poly.type
_entity_poly.pdbx_seq_one_letter_code
_entity_poly.pdbx_strand_id
1 'polypeptide(L)'
;MPMQMRFALISAGLLFVMPLLAGILKASVFWCLAIYAVFILNAAIGAKRVGREGGLKSMQTILITQGVMILIFYLIGRFINLIAMSGDRVDLTPLHYGIFAVIALAAIGAGLIASKKPATPAETDTSDA
;
A
#
# COMPACT_ATOMS: atom_id res chain seq x y z
N MET A 1 -6.01 -17.21 -9.46
CA MET A 1 -6.39 -16.17 -8.47
C MET A 1 -7.45 -15.27 -9.08
N PRO A 2 -8.54 -14.95 -8.35
CA PRO A 2 -9.55 -14.00 -8.80
C PRO A 2 -8.92 -12.61 -9.02
N MET A 3 -9.43 -11.87 -10.00
CA MET A 3 -8.85 -10.60 -10.45
C MET A 3 -8.67 -9.58 -9.32
N GLN A 4 -9.64 -9.49 -8.40
CA GLN A 4 -9.59 -8.65 -7.21
C GLN A 4 -8.41 -9.00 -6.28
N MET A 5 -8.11 -10.29 -6.09
CA MET A 5 -7.00 -10.74 -5.25
C MET A 5 -5.64 -10.38 -5.87
N ARG A 6 -5.54 -10.39 -7.21
CA ARG A 6 -4.34 -9.92 -7.92
C ARG A 6 -4.11 -8.42 -7.70
N PHE A 7 -5.16 -7.60 -7.79
CA PHE A 7 -5.07 -6.16 -7.53
C PHE A 7 -4.80 -5.82 -6.06
N ALA A 8 -5.36 -6.59 -5.13
CA ALA A 8 -5.07 -6.44 -3.70
C ALA A 8 -3.59 -6.72 -3.41
N LEU A 9 -3.04 -7.78 -4.00
CA LEU A 9 -1.63 -8.14 -3.86
C LEU A 9 -0.70 -7.07 -4.47
N ILE A 10 -1.06 -6.55 -5.66
CA ILE A 10 -0.32 -5.47 -6.32
C ILE A 10 -0.36 -4.19 -5.49
N SER A 11 -1.53 -3.81 -4.96
CA SER A 11 -1.70 -2.64 -4.08
C SER A 11 -0.83 -2.78 -2.83
N ALA A 12 -0.88 -3.93 -2.15
CA ALA A 12 -0.07 -4.19 -0.98
C ALA A 12 1.44 -4.15 -1.31
N GLY A 13 1.86 -4.78 -2.41
CA GLY A 13 3.25 -4.78 -2.87
C GLY A 13 3.77 -3.36 -3.16
N LEU A 14 3.02 -2.57 -3.93
CA LEU A 14 3.37 -1.17 -4.24
C LEU A 14 3.50 -0.31 -2.99
N LEU A 15 2.62 -0.53 -2.01
CA LEU A 15 2.67 0.20 -0.75
C LEU A 15 3.92 -0.14 0.07
N PHE A 16 4.41 -1.38 0.05
CA PHE A 16 5.67 -1.76 0.72
C PHE A 16 6.94 -1.36 -0.04
N VAL A 17 6.85 -1.06 -1.33
CA VAL A 17 7.98 -0.51 -2.11
C VAL A 17 8.32 0.92 -1.67
N MET A 18 7.33 1.73 -1.29
CA MET A 18 7.57 3.11 -0.83
C MET A 18 8.52 3.22 0.38
N PRO A 19 8.32 2.51 1.50
CA PRO A 19 9.24 2.61 2.64
C PRO A 19 10.64 2.11 2.29
N LEU A 20 10.76 1.06 1.46
CA LEU A 20 12.04 0.57 0.97
C LEU A 20 12.80 1.64 0.19
N LEU A 21 12.15 2.26 -0.79
CA LEU A 21 12.74 3.35 -1.59
C LEU A 21 13.09 4.55 -0.71
N ALA A 22 12.24 4.92 0.25
CA ALA A 22 12.54 5.99 1.20
C ALA A 22 13.80 5.69 2.04
N GLY A 23 13.97 4.42 2.43
CA GLY A 23 15.18 3.95 3.11
C GLY A 23 16.42 4.05 2.22
N ILE A 24 16.34 3.55 0.98
CA ILE A 24 17.44 3.56 0.01
C ILE A 24 17.88 5.00 -0.30
N LEU A 25 16.91 5.90 -0.50
CA LEU A 25 17.15 7.31 -0.82
C LEU A 25 17.49 8.15 0.41
N LYS A 26 17.69 7.52 1.57
CA LYS A 26 18.13 8.21 2.79
C LYS A 26 17.15 9.30 3.25
N ALA A 27 15.86 9.16 2.88
CA ALA A 27 14.80 10.09 3.26
C ALA A 27 14.69 10.20 4.78
N SER A 28 14.16 11.32 5.28
CA SER A 28 13.97 11.50 6.73
C SER A 28 12.93 10.52 7.27
N VAL A 29 13.04 10.15 8.55
CA VAL A 29 12.07 9.23 9.19
C VAL A 29 10.63 9.74 9.13
N PHE A 30 10.44 11.07 8.97
CA PHE A 30 9.12 11.68 8.73
C PHE A 30 8.41 11.13 7.48
N TRP A 31 9.16 10.61 6.49
CA TRP A 31 8.57 9.93 5.33
C TRP A 31 7.83 8.65 5.70
N CYS A 32 8.25 7.95 6.77
CA CYS A 32 7.52 6.78 7.26
C CYS A 32 6.10 7.16 7.72
N LEU A 33 5.92 8.34 8.31
CA LEU A 33 4.60 8.85 8.71
C LEU A 33 3.73 9.16 7.49
N ALA A 34 4.30 9.80 6.47
CA ALA A 34 3.58 10.11 5.23
C ALA A 34 3.14 8.83 4.49
N ILE A 35 4.02 7.84 4.41
CA ILE A 35 3.72 6.52 3.84
C ILE A 35 2.63 5.83 4.67
N TYR A 36 2.73 5.85 6.00
CA TYR A 36 1.74 5.24 6.87
C TYR A 36 0.36 5.89 6.72
N ALA A 37 0.28 7.21 6.51
CA ALA A 37 -0.97 7.90 6.19
C ALA A 37 -1.61 7.39 4.88
N VAL A 38 -0.81 7.13 3.84
CA VAL A 38 -1.30 6.54 2.57
C VAL A 38 -1.84 5.12 2.80
N PHE A 39 -1.18 4.32 3.63
CA PHE A 39 -1.65 2.98 4.01
C PHE A 39 -2.99 3.04 4.77
N ILE A 40 -3.10 3.93 5.76
CA ILE A 40 -4.35 4.14 6.52
C ILE A 40 -5.48 4.56 5.58
N LEU A 41 -5.21 5.48 4.65
CA LEU A 41 -6.21 5.93 3.67
C LEU A 41 -6.67 4.79 2.78
N ASN A 42 -5.75 3.98 2.24
CA ASN A 42 -6.09 2.83 1.42
C ASN A 42 -6.90 1.78 2.20
N ALA A 43 -6.51 1.51 3.46
CA ALA A 43 -7.24 0.60 4.34
C ALA A 43 -8.65 1.11 4.68
N ALA A 44 -8.80 2.41 4.97
CA ALA A 44 -10.09 3.04 5.27
C ALA A 44 -11.04 2.99 4.06
N ILE A 45 -10.54 3.26 2.86
CA ILE A 45 -11.30 3.14 1.61
C ILE A 45 -11.77 1.70 1.40
N GLY A 46 -10.89 0.72 1.61
CA GLY A 46 -11.23 -0.71 1.54
C GLY A 46 -12.31 -1.09 2.56
N ALA A 47 -12.15 -0.69 3.82
CA ALA A 47 -13.10 -0.98 4.91
C ALA A 47 -14.51 -0.47 4.61
N LYS A 48 -14.61 0.80 4.16
CA LYS A 48 -15.89 1.45 3.84
C LYS A 48 -16.63 0.72 2.71
N ARG A 49 -15.91 0.17 1.73
CA ARG A 49 -16.51 -0.53 0.57
C ARG A 49 -16.94 -1.96 0.85
N VAL A 50 -16.21 -2.65 1.73
CA VAL A 50 -16.51 -4.05 2.09
C VAL A 50 -17.64 -4.15 3.12
N GLY A 51 -18.13 -3.03 3.66
CA GLY A 51 -19.23 -3.01 4.62
C GLY A 51 -18.86 -3.63 5.97
N ARG A 52 -17.57 -3.62 6.33
CA ARG A 52 -17.13 -4.11 7.65
C ARG A 52 -17.64 -3.17 8.73
N GLU A 53 -18.65 -3.62 9.47
CA GLU A 53 -19.37 -2.87 10.52
C GLU A 53 -18.49 -2.42 11.70
N GLY A 54 -17.24 -2.89 11.80
CA GLY A 54 -16.27 -2.49 12.82
C GLY A 54 -15.31 -1.35 12.45
N GLY A 55 -15.40 -0.79 11.24
CA GLY A 55 -14.62 0.39 10.80
C GLY A 55 -13.10 0.25 11.00
N LEU A 56 -12.41 1.39 11.25
CA LEU A 56 -10.96 1.45 11.49
C LEU A 56 -10.51 0.60 12.70
N LYS A 57 -11.39 0.46 13.71
CA LYS A 57 -11.11 -0.27 14.96
C LYS A 57 -10.95 -1.77 14.69
N SER A 58 -11.75 -2.33 13.78
CA SER A 58 -11.59 -3.72 13.33
C SER A 58 -10.31 -3.98 12.53
N MET A 59 -9.66 -2.91 12.04
CA MET A 59 -8.41 -2.96 11.29
C MET A 59 -7.18 -2.66 12.13
N GLN A 60 -7.32 -2.43 13.44
CA GLN A 60 -6.22 -2.00 14.31
C GLN A 60 -5.01 -2.92 14.22
N THR A 61 -5.21 -4.25 14.27
CA THR A 61 -4.12 -5.23 14.13
C THR A 61 -3.42 -5.12 12.78
N ILE A 62 -4.18 -4.90 11.69
CA ILE A 62 -3.61 -4.76 10.33
C ILE A 62 -2.81 -3.47 10.24
N LEU A 63 -3.32 -2.37 10.77
CA LEU A 63 -2.64 -1.06 10.76
C LEU A 63 -1.35 -1.11 11.58
N ILE A 64 -1.37 -1.72 12.77
CA ILE A 64 -0.17 -1.93 13.59
C ILE A 64 0.88 -2.72 12.82
N THR A 65 0.49 -3.86 12.23
CA THR A 65 1.40 -4.70 11.44
C THR A 65 1.96 -3.92 10.25
N GLN A 66 1.15 -3.12 9.56
CA GLN A 66 1.60 -2.26 8.46
C GLN A 66 2.60 -1.21 8.94
N GLY A 67 2.35 -0.56 10.07
CA GLY A 67 3.28 0.41 10.67
C GLY A 67 4.64 -0.20 11.00
N VAL A 68 4.66 -1.40 11.59
CA VAL A 68 5.89 -2.15 11.87
C VAL A 68 6.61 -2.50 10.57
N MET A 69 5.89 -2.99 9.57
CA MET A 69 6.46 -3.38 8.29
C MET A 69 7.05 -2.18 7.52
N ILE A 70 6.43 -1.00 7.60
CA ILE A 70 6.97 0.25 7.02
C ILE A 70 8.34 0.56 7.63
N LEU A 71 8.48 0.47 8.95
CA LEU A 71 9.76 0.70 9.64
C LEU A 71 10.81 -0.35 9.21
N ILE A 72 10.43 -1.62 9.18
CA ILE A 72 11.33 -2.70 8.74
C ILE A 72 11.84 -2.45 7.32
N PHE A 73 10.94 -2.17 6.36
CA PHE A 73 11.32 -1.94 4.97
C PHE A 73 12.17 -0.68 4.81
N TYR A 74 11.89 0.39 5.56
CA TYR A 74 12.73 1.58 5.59
C TYR A 74 14.14 1.29 6.11
N LEU A 75 14.27 0.51 7.19
CA LEU A 75 15.57 0.11 7.73
C LEU A 75 16.33 -0.82 6.78
N ILE A 76 15.64 -1.75 6.12
CA ILE A 76 16.23 -2.59 5.07
C ILE A 76 16.74 -1.70 3.92
N GLY A 77 15.98 -0.71 3.49
CA GLY A 77 16.41 0.22 2.45
C GLY A 77 17.66 1.01 2.85
N ARG A 78 17.70 1.47 4.11
CA ARG A 78 18.89 2.13 4.70
C ARG A 78 20.10 1.20 4.70
N PHE A 79 19.91 -0.05 5.08
CA PHE A 79 20.96 -1.06 5.09
C PHE A 79 21.51 -1.33 3.67
N ILE A 80 20.63 -1.46 2.68
CA ILE A 80 21.02 -1.61 1.27
C ILE A 80 21.84 -0.40 0.80
N ASN A 81 21.40 0.82 1.11
CA ASN A 81 22.16 2.04 0.78
C ASN A 81 23.55 2.05 1.43
N LEU A 82 23.65 1.66 2.70
CA LEU A 82 24.93 1.60 3.40
C LEU A 82 25.92 0.62 2.75
N ILE A 83 25.44 -0.54 2.30
CA ILE A 83 26.28 -1.55 1.65
C ILE A 83 26.63 -1.15 0.21
N ALA A 84 25.66 -0.65 -0.55
CA ALA A 84 25.79 -0.48 -1.99
C ALA A 84 26.31 0.92 -2.41
N MET A 85 26.06 1.95 -1.60
CA MET A 85 26.31 3.35 -1.95
C MET A 85 27.25 4.06 -0.96
N SER A 86 27.93 3.30 -0.10
CA SER A 86 28.90 3.80 0.90
C SER A 86 28.38 4.92 1.82
N GLY A 87 27.06 5.08 1.90
CA GLY A 87 26.43 6.08 2.75
C GLY A 87 26.52 7.52 2.26
N ASP A 88 26.74 7.81 0.98
CA ASP A 88 26.54 9.18 0.48
C ASP A 88 25.07 9.61 0.61
N ARG A 89 24.84 10.89 0.95
CA ARG A 89 23.47 11.43 1.04
C ARG A 89 22.94 11.60 -0.37
N VAL A 90 21.87 10.88 -0.69
CA VAL A 90 21.10 11.12 -1.92
C VAL A 90 20.23 12.35 -1.68
N ASP A 91 20.47 13.42 -2.43
CA ASP A 91 19.57 14.58 -2.42
C ASP A 91 18.24 14.19 -3.06
N LEU A 92 17.16 14.34 -2.31
CA LEU A 92 15.80 14.08 -2.78
C LEU A 92 15.41 15.14 -3.80
N THR A 93 15.59 14.83 -5.08
CA THR A 93 15.17 15.69 -6.20
C THR A 93 13.64 15.63 -6.43
N PRO A 94 13.06 16.62 -7.13
CA PRO A 94 11.65 16.60 -7.54
C PRO A 94 11.22 15.32 -8.27
N LEU A 95 12.14 14.69 -9.00
CA LEU A 95 11.90 13.42 -9.67
C LEU A 95 11.55 12.29 -8.69
N HIS A 96 12.28 12.19 -7.58
CA HIS A 96 12.03 11.19 -6.54
C HIS A 96 10.64 11.38 -5.91
N TYR A 97 10.26 12.63 -5.63
CA TYR A 97 8.93 12.94 -5.13
C TYR A 97 7.84 12.57 -6.14
N GLY A 98 8.08 12.79 -7.44
CA GLY A 98 7.21 12.33 -8.52
C GLY A 98 7.04 10.81 -8.51
N ILE A 99 8.14 10.05 -8.34
CA ILE A 99 8.09 8.58 -8.27
C ILE A 99 7.26 8.12 -7.06
N PHE A 100 7.47 8.70 -5.88
CA PHE A 100 6.66 8.39 -4.70
C PHE A 100 5.17 8.67 -4.92
N ALA A 101 4.83 9.81 -5.52
CA ALA A 101 3.45 10.18 -5.82
C ALA A 101 2.80 9.19 -6.81
N VAL A 102 3.52 8.78 -7.86
CA VAL A 102 3.02 7.80 -8.84
C VAL A 102 2.77 6.44 -8.19
N ILE A 103 3.69 5.95 -7.35
CA ILE A 103 3.50 4.68 -6.64
C ILE A 103 2.30 4.76 -5.68
N ALA A 104 2.13 5.88 -4.97
CA ALA A 104 0.98 6.10 -4.08
C ALA A 104 -0.35 6.11 -4.85
N LEU A 105 -0.41 6.82 -5.97
CA LEU A 105 -1.61 6.85 -6.82
C LEU A 105 -1.91 5.47 -7.41
N ALA A 106 -0.89 4.73 -7.86
CA ALA A 106 -1.04 3.37 -8.39
C ALA A 106 -1.53 2.40 -7.32
N ALA A 107 -1.01 2.49 -6.09
CA ALA A 107 -1.43 1.69 -4.96
C ALA A 107 -2.89 1.94 -4.58
N ILE A 108 -3.30 3.21 -4.50
CA ILE A 108 -4.70 3.60 -4.23
C ILE A 108 -5.59 3.12 -5.37
N GLY A 109 -5.20 3.34 -6.63
CA GLY A 109 -5.93 2.88 -7.81
C GLY A 109 -6.16 1.37 -7.83
N ALA A 110 -5.11 0.58 -7.58
CA ALA A 110 -5.20 -0.87 -7.46
C ALA A 110 -6.09 -1.31 -6.29
N GLY A 111 -5.98 -0.63 -5.14
CA GLY A 111 -6.83 -0.86 -3.97
C GLY A 111 -8.30 -0.58 -4.25
N LEU A 112 -8.61 0.47 -5.01
CA LEU A 112 -9.97 0.80 -5.45
C LEU A 112 -10.57 -0.28 -6.36
N ILE A 113 -9.78 -0.85 -7.28
CA ILE A 113 -10.23 -1.93 -8.18
C ILE A 113 -10.46 -3.21 -7.37
N ALA A 114 -9.53 -3.56 -6.48
CA ALA A 114 -9.65 -4.74 -5.61
C ALA A 114 -10.86 -4.67 -4.68
N SER A 115 -11.25 -3.46 -4.26
CA SER A 115 -12.37 -3.23 -3.35
C SER A 115 -13.73 -3.12 -4.05
N LYS A 116 -13.82 -3.29 -5.37
CA LYS A 116 -15.13 -3.39 -6.04
C LYS A 116 -15.81 -4.69 -5.60
N LYS A 117 -17.06 -4.61 -5.13
CA LYS A 117 -17.87 -5.82 -4.89
C LYS A 117 -17.87 -6.67 -6.17
N PRO A 118 -17.73 -8.00 -6.07
CA PRO A 118 -17.98 -8.88 -7.21
C PRO A 118 -19.38 -8.56 -7.75
N ALA A 119 -19.53 -8.46 -9.06
CA ALA A 119 -20.85 -8.55 -9.66
C ALA A 119 -21.42 -9.91 -9.21
N THR A 120 -22.56 -9.90 -8.53
CA THR A 120 -23.34 -11.12 -8.27
C THR A 120 -23.44 -11.83 -9.61
N PRO A 121 -23.05 -13.12 -9.73
CA PRO A 121 -23.42 -13.87 -10.92
C PRO A 121 -24.93 -13.75 -11.01
N ALA A 122 -25.44 -13.24 -12.13
CA ALA A 122 -26.87 -13.33 -12.38
C ALA A 122 -27.24 -14.80 -12.21
N GLU A 123 -28.09 -15.10 -11.22
CA GLU A 123 -28.81 -16.37 -11.20
C GLU A 123 -29.43 -16.50 -12.58
N THR A 124 -28.89 -17.41 -13.38
CA THR A 124 -29.61 -17.91 -14.56
C THR A 124 -30.89 -18.49 -14.01
N ASP A 125 -31.99 -17.77 -14.25
CA ASP A 125 -33.36 -18.22 -14.04
C ASP A 125 -33.48 -19.68 -14.47
N THR A 126 -33.58 -20.55 -13.47
CA THR A 126 -34.09 -21.92 -13.66
C THR A 126 -35.60 -21.79 -13.68
N SER A 127 -36.11 -21.32 -14.80
CA SER A 127 -37.52 -21.42 -15.16
C SER A 127 -37.54 -21.75 -16.64
N ASP A 128 -37.49 -23.03 -16.96
CA ASP A 128 -38.46 -23.60 -17.89
C ASP A 128 -38.74 -25.03 -17.45
N ALA A 129 -40.03 -25.23 -17.17
CA ALA A 129 -40.69 -26.47 -16.80
C ALA A 129 -40.97 -27.34 -18.02
#